data_AF-S4R637-F1
#
_entry.id   AF-S4R637-F1
#
_cell.length_a   1.000
_cell.length_b   1.000
_cell.length_c   1.000
_cell.angle_alpha   90.00
_cell.angle_beta   90.00
_cell.angle_gamma   90.00
#
_symmetry.space_group_name_H-M   'P 1'
#
loop_
_entity.id
_entity.type
_entity.pdbx_description
1 polymer ?
#
loop_
_entity_poly.entity_id
_entity_poly.type
_entity_poly.pdbx_seq_one_letter_code
_entity_poly.pdbx_strand_id
1 'polypeptide(L)'
;GDSEVDREQQKRLDAFLHDKQKVGELKDDDFQKLSELGAGNGGVVNKVLHRPSGIIMARKLIHLEIKPAIRTQILRELQVLHKCNSPYIVGFYGAFYIDGEISICMENMVG
;
A
#
# COMPACT_ATOMS: atom_id res chain seq x y z
N GLY A 1 27.17 -14.41 2.54
CA GLY A 1 26.99 -13.18 3.33
C GLY A 1 25.97 -12.31 2.63
N ASP A 2 26.40 -11.47 1.70
CA ASP A 2 25.51 -10.57 0.95
C ASP A 2 24.61 -11.27 -0.07
N SER A 3 25.10 -12.36 -0.69
CA SER A 3 24.37 -13.06 -1.76
C SER A 3 23.07 -13.75 -1.32
N GLU A 4 22.94 -14.10 -0.04
CA GLU A 4 21.72 -14.74 0.49
C GLU A 4 20.63 -13.70 0.77
N VAL A 5 20.99 -12.56 1.38
CA VAL A 5 20.08 -11.44 1.64
C VAL A 5 19.49 -10.92 0.32
N ASP A 6 20.32 -10.73 -0.71
CA ASP A 6 19.86 -10.29 -2.03
C ASP A 6 18.88 -11.29 -2.66
N ARG A 7 19.12 -12.60 -2.47
CA ARG A 7 18.24 -13.65 -2.98
C ARG A 7 16.89 -13.66 -2.27
N GLU A 8 16.86 -13.43 -0.96
CA GLU A 8 15.62 -13.33 -0.19
C GLU A 8 14.80 -12.11 -0.59
N GLN A 9 15.45 -10.95 -0.75
CA GLN A 9 14.74 -9.76 -1.18
C GLN A 9 14.22 -9.88 -2.62
N GLN A 10 14.94 -10.56 -3.51
CA GLN A 10 14.45 -10.83 -4.86
C GLN A 10 13.20 -11.74 -4.82
N LYS A 11 13.22 -12.81 -4.02
CA LYS A 11 12.04 -13.68 -3.85
C LYS A 11 10.83 -12.91 -3.29
N ARG A 12 11.07 -12.01 -2.34
CA ARG A 12 10.03 -11.13 -1.79
C ARG A 12 9.43 -10.23 -2.87
N LEU A 13 10.27 -9.60 -3.69
CA LEU A 13 9.83 -8.77 -4.81
C LEU A 13 8.99 -9.58 -5.81
N ASP A 14 9.44 -10.78 -6.18
CA ASP A 14 8.72 -11.64 -7.13
C ASP A 14 7.34 -12.05 -6.57
N ALA A 15 7.27 -12.40 -5.29
CA ALA A 15 6.02 -12.72 -4.61
C ALA A 15 5.07 -11.50 -4.57
N PHE A 16 5.59 -10.32 -4.24
CA PHE A 16 4.84 -9.08 -4.25
C PHE A 16 4.27 -8.77 -5.65
N LEU A 17 5.08 -8.91 -6.70
CA LEU A 17 4.64 -8.66 -8.07
C LEU A 17 3.55 -9.64 -8.52
N HIS A 18 3.65 -10.91 -8.12
CA HIS A 18 2.62 -11.91 -8.36
C HIS A 18 1.29 -11.55 -7.66
N ASP A 19 1.36 -11.15 -6.40
CA ASP A 19 0.18 -10.75 -5.63
C ASP A 19 -0.46 -9.47 -6.17
N LYS A 20 0.35 -8.50 -6.60
CA LYS A 20 -0.11 -7.25 -7.21
C LYS A 20 -0.97 -7.48 -8.47
N GLN A 21 -0.71 -8.52 -9.24
CA GLN A 21 -1.54 -8.86 -10.42
C GLN A 21 -2.96 -9.31 -10.06
N LYS A 22 -3.18 -9.80 -8.84
CA LYS A 22 -4.50 -10.21 -8.32
C LYS A 22 -5.31 -9.03 -7.78
N VAL A 23 -4.66 -7.89 -7.56
CA VAL A 23 -5.28 -6.70 -7.00
C VAL A 23 -5.84 -5.85 -8.15
N GLY A 24 -7.16 -5.72 -8.18
CA GLY A 24 -7.86 -4.82 -9.09
C GLY A 24 -7.90 -3.38 -8.59
N GLU A 25 -8.93 -2.65 -9.00
CA GLU A 25 -9.24 -1.33 -8.42
C GLU A 25 -9.54 -1.48 -6.92
N LEU A 26 -8.95 -0.60 -6.10
CA LEU A 26 -9.14 -0.62 -4.65
C LEU A 26 -10.34 0.23 -4.25
N LYS A 27 -11.23 -0.33 -3.44
CA LYS A 27 -12.36 0.39 -2.83
C LYS A 27 -12.33 0.22 -1.31
N ASP A 28 -12.89 1.18 -0.60
CA ASP A 28 -12.83 1.18 0.87
C ASP A 28 -13.50 -0.06 1.50
N ASP A 29 -14.67 -0.44 0.99
CA ASP A 29 -15.48 -1.57 1.47
C ASP A 29 -14.80 -2.94 1.26
N ASP A 30 -13.77 -3.01 0.41
CA ASP A 30 -13.02 -4.24 0.15
C ASP A 30 -12.07 -4.60 1.30
N PHE A 31 -11.85 -3.68 2.25
CA PHE A 31 -10.86 -3.86 3.31
C PHE A 31 -11.47 -4.23 4.66
N GLN A 32 -10.89 -5.25 5.28
CA GLN A 32 -11.12 -5.57 6.69
C GLN A 32 -9.92 -5.12 7.53
N LYS A 33 -10.13 -4.19 8.47
CA LYS A 33 -9.11 -3.87 9.48
C LYS A 33 -8.87 -5.08 10.38
N LEU A 34 -7.60 -5.46 10.55
CA LEU A 34 -7.16 -6.56 11.42
C LEU A 34 -6.51 -6.03 12.68
N SER A 35 -5.56 -5.11 12.55
CA SER A 35 -4.88 -4.46 13.67
C SER A 35 -4.33 -3.10 13.27
N GLU A 36 -3.97 -2.28 14.25
CA GLU A 36 -3.14 -1.12 14.02
C GLU A 36 -1.66 -1.54 13.99
N LEU A 37 -0.89 -0.96 13.07
CA LEU A 37 0.57 -1.16 12.97
C LEU A 37 1.33 0.03 13.58
N GLY A 38 0.75 1.23 13.55
CA GLY A 38 1.28 2.40 14.23
C GLY A 38 0.59 3.69 13.79
N ALA A 39 0.85 4.77 14.53
CA ALA A 39 0.32 6.10 14.26
C ALA A 39 1.45 7.14 14.32
N GLY A 40 1.34 8.20 13.53
CA GLY A 40 2.27 9.33 13.54
C GLY A 40 1.65 10.61 12.99
N ASN A 41 2.46 11.66 12.82
CA ASN A 41 1.98 12.99 12.41
C ASN A 41 1.26 13.00 11.04
N GLY A 42 1.46 11.98 10.21
CA GLY A 42 0.84 11.85 8.89
C GLY A 42 -0.30 10.84 8.83
N GLY A 43 -0.89 10.48 9.97
CA GLY A 43 -2.02 9.55 10.06
C GLY A 43 -1.67 8.17 10.64
N VAL A 44 -2.57 7.21 10.45
CA VAL A 44 -2.49 5.85 11.04
C VAL A 44 -2.20 4.80 9.97
N VAL A 45 -1.45 3.78 10.33
CA VAL A 45 -1.20 2.60 9.50
C VAL A 45 -1.90 1.41 10.12
N ASN A 46 -2.79 0.78 9.37
CA ASN A 46 -3.50 -0.42 9.77
C ASN A 46 -3.05 -1.63 8.96
N LYS A 47 -2.96 -2.79 9.61
CA LYS A 47 -2.92 -4.08 8.94
C LYS A 47 -4.33 -4.41 8.48
N VAL A 48 -4.51 -4.64 7.19
CA VAL A 48 -5.82 -4.90 6.58
C VAL A 48 -5.78 -6.15 5.70
N LEU A 49 -6.92 -6.82 5.58
CA LEU A 49 -7.16 -7.85 4.57
C LEU A 49 -7.95 -7.24 3.42
N HIS A 50 -7.41 -7.27 2.20
CA HIS A 50 -8.17 -6.98 0.99
C HIS A 50 -8.97 -8.22 0.60
N ARG A 51 -10.28 -8.20 0.87
CA ARG A 51 -11.17 -9.37 0.76
C ARG A 51 -11.18 -9.98 -0.65
N PRO A 52 -11.26 -9.19 -1.75
CA PRO A 52 -11.35 -9.76 -3.10
C PRO A 52 -10.13 -10.59 -3.50
N SER A 53 -8.92 -10.17 -3.10
CA SER A 53 -7.68 -10.86 -3.47
C SER A 53 -7.13 -11.78 -2.37
N GLY A 54 -7.65 -11.68 -1.14
CA GLY A 54 -7.13 -12.42 0.02
C GLY A 54 -5.78 -11.93 0.54
N ILE A 55 -5.30 -10.76 0.06
CA ILE A 55 -3.96 -10.26 0.37
C ILE A 55 -3.99 -9.40 1.65
N ILE A 56 -2.99 -9.61 2.51
CA ILE A 56 -2.75 -8.76 3.67
C ILE A 56 -1.91 -7.55 3.25
N MET A 57 -2.37 -6.35 3.60
CA MET A 57 -1.74 -5.08 3.25
C MET A 57 -1.51 -4.21 4.48
N ALA A 58 -0.54 -3.31 4.37
CA ALA A 58 -0.43 -2.15 5.24
C ALA A 58 -1.16 -0.97 4.58
N ARG A 59 -2.23 -0.49 5.20
CA ARG A 59 -3.02 0.65 4.71
C ARG A 59 -2.74 1.86 5.58
N LYS A 60 -2.12 2.89 5.00
CA LYS A 60 -1.94 4.19 5.64
C LYS A 60 -3.13 5.08 5.32
N LEU A 61 -3.77 5.64 6.34
CA LEU A 61 -4.86 6.60 6.23
C LEU A 61 -4.33 7.97 6.63
N ILE A 62 -4.45 8.94 5.73
CA ILE A 62 -4.00 10.32 5.90
C ILE A 62 -5.23 11.22 5.84
N HIS A 63 -5.62 11.78 6.98
CA HIS A 63 -6.72 12.73 7.05
C HIS A 63 -6.28 14.07 6.46
N LEU A 64 -6.92 14.47 5.35
CA LEU A 64 -6.55 15.66 4.60
C LEU A 64 -7.79 16.21 3.87
N GLU A 65 -8.41 17.24 4.44
CA GLU A 65 -9.49 17.98 3.77
C GLU A 65 -8.90 18.93 2.72
N ILE A 66 -9.01 18.54 1.44
CA ILE A 66 -8.46 19.31 0.32
C ILE A 66 -9.45 19.45 -0.83
N LYS A 67 -9.25 20.52 -1.61
CA LYS A 67 -10.03 20.78 -2.83
C LYS A 67 -9.87 19.62 -3.83
N PRO A 68 -10.92 19.29 -4.61
CA PRO A 68 -10.87 18.19 -5.57
C PRO A 68 -9.68 18.23 -6.56
N ALA A 69 -9.25 19.43 -6.97
CA ALA A 69 -8.11 19.58 -7.87
C ALA A 69 -6.78 19.11 -7.26
N ILE A 70 -6.53 19.46 -5.98
CA ILE A 70 -5.33 19.05 -5.25
C ILE A 70 -5.36 17.54 -5.01
N ARG A 71 -6.53 16.99 -4.66
CA ARG A 71 -6.72 15.55 -4.47
C ARG A 71 -6.33 14.77 -5.73
N THR A 72 -6.82 15.19 -6.89
CA THR A 72 -6.51 14.54 -8.16
C THR A 72 -5.03 14.64 -8.50
N GLN A 73 -4.38 15.76 -8.19
CA GLN A 73 -2.93 15.92 -8.37
C GLN A 73 -2.15 14.92 -7.49
N ILE A 74 -2.47 14.83 -6.19
CA ILE A 74 -1.79 13.90 -5.27
C ILE A 74 -1.95 12.46 -5.74
N LEU A 75 -3.17 12.03 -6.08
CA LEU A 75 -3.41 10.66 -6.55
C LEU A 75 -2.63 10.37 -7.84
N ARG A 76 -2.51 11.34 -8.76
CA ARG A 76 -1.69 11.20 -9.97
C ARG A 76 -0.20 11.06 -9.65
N GLU A 77 0.33 11.85 -8.71
CA GLU A 77 1.72 11.75 -8.31
C GLU A 77 2.02 10.40 -7.65
N LEU A 78 1.11 9.89 -6.82
CA LEU A 78 1.21 8.56 -6.20
C LEU A 78 1.20 7.42 -7.22
N GLN A 79 0.63 7.60 -8.42
CA GLN A 79 0.66 6.57 -9.47
C GLN A 79 2.07 6.20 -9.92
N VAL A 80 3.05 7.10 -9.76
CA VAL A 80 4.46 6.81 -10.08
C VAL A 80 4.99 5.63 -9.25
N LEU A 81 4.49 5.45 -8.03
CA LEU A 81 4.89 4.36 -7.13
C LEU A 81 4.55 2.97 -7.69
N HIS A 82 3.61 2.85 -8.64
CA HIS A 82 3.36 1.57 -9.32
C HIS A 82 4.58 1.06 -10.09
N LYS A 83 5.47 1.96 -10.54
CA LYS A 83 6.69 1.65 -11.29
C LYS A 83 7.88 1.40 -10.37
N CYS A 84 7.78 1.71 -9.08
CA CYS A 84 8.81 1.50 -8.09
C CYS A 84 8.81 0.03 -7.62
N ASN A 85 9.41 -0.84 -8.42
CA ASN A 85 9.56 -2.27 -8.11
C ASN A 85 11.05 -2.54 -7.82
N SER A 86 11.42 -2.51 -6.55
CA SER A 86 12.79 -2.73 -6.10
C SER A 86 12.79 -3.62 -4.85
N PRO A 87 13.76 -4.54 -4.72
CA PRO A 87 13.90 -5.39 -3.53
C PRO A 87 14.15 -4.60 -2.24
N TYR A 88 14.57 -3.32 -2.34
CA TYR A 88 14.86 -2.44 -1.22
C TYR A 88 13.76 -1.39 -0.96
N ILE A 89 12.67 -1.41 -1.73
CA ILE A 89 11.53 -0.49 -1.58
C ILE A 89 10.29 -1.31 -1.19
N VAL A 90 9.45 -0.76 -0.33
CA VAL A 90 8.17 -1.38 0.04
C VAL A 90 7.23 -1.37 -1.17
N GLY A 91 6.62 -2.51 -1.47
CA GLY A 91 5.72 -2.63 -2.61
C GLY A 91 4.46 -1.75 -2.50
N PHE A 92 4.07 -1.12 -3.61
CA PHE A 92 2.87 -0.29 -3.71
C PHE A 92 1.74 -0.99 -4.49
N TYR A 93 0.59 -1.18 -3.84
CA TYR A 93 -0.61 -1.73 -4.47
C TYR A 93 -1.48 -0.66 -5.10
N GLY A 94 -1.69 0.47 -4.43
CA GLY A 94 -2.52 1.55 -4.94
C GLY A 94 -2.86 2.60 -3.90
N ALA A 95 -3.51 3.68 -4.34
CA ALA A 95 -4.01 4.73 -3.48
C ALA A 95 -5.38 5.22 -3.96
N PHE A 96 -6.24 5.61 -3.01
CA PHE A 96 -7.56 6.17 -3.27
C PHE A 96 -7.94 7.20 -2.19
N TYR A 97 -8.99 7.95 -2.45
CA TYR A 97 -9.53 8.94 -1.51
C TYR A 97 -10.97 8.64 -1.20
N ILE A 98 -11.33 8.66 0.09
CA ILE A 98 -12.70 8.50 0.58
C ILE A 98 -12.89 9.39 1.80
N ASP A 99 -14.01 10.11 1.86
CA ASP A 99 -14.49 10.83 3.06
C ASP A 99 -13.45 11.66 3.83
N GLY A 100 -12.62 12.44 3.12
CA GLY A 100 -11.61 13.29 3.76
C GLY A 100 -10.26 12.61 3.98
N GLU A 101 -10.11 11.34 3.59
CA GLU A 101 -8.93 10.54 3.85
C GLU A 101 -8.30 10.01 2.56
N ILE A 102 -6.98 10.16 2.45
CA ILE A 102 -6.18 9.46 1.44
C ILE A 102 -5.75 8.13 2.03
N SER A 103 -6.08 7.04 1.34
CA SER A 103 -5.64 5.69 1.65
C SER A 103 -4.51 5.28 0.72
N ILE A 104 -3.40 4.82 1.30
CA ILE A 104 -2.25 4.28 0.59
C ILE A 104 -2.06 2.83 1.01
N CYS A 105 -2.20 1.90 0.07
CA CYS A 105 -2.11 0.45 0.29
C CYS A 105 -0.76 -0.08 -0.17
N MET A 106 -0.03 -0.68 0.75
CA MET A 106 1.34 -1.14 0.58
C MET A 106 1.48 -2.59 1.01
N GLU A 107 2.59 -3.21 0.60
CA GLU A 107 3.05 -4.49 1.11
C GLU A 107 3.16 -4.47 2.64
N ASN A 108 2.61 -5.49 3.29
CA ASN A 108 2.77 -5.66 4.73
C ASN A 108 4.13 -6.29 5.04
N MET A 109 5.07 -5.48 5.51
CA MET A 109 6.36 -5.94 6.00
C MET A 109 6.16 -6.51 7.41
N VAL A 110 6.30 -7.84 7.57
CA VAL A 110 6.35 -8.45 8.90
C VAL A 110 7.71 -8.09 9.50
N GLY A 111 7.69 -7.27 10.56
CA GLY A 111 8.87 -6.98 11.38
C GLY A 111 9.17 -8.09 12.38
#